data_AF-A0A4Q9W0B9-F1
#
_entry.id   AF-A0A4Q9W0B9-F1
#
_cell.length_a   1.000
_cell.length_b   1.000
_cell.length_c   1.000
_cell.angle_alpha   90.00
_cell.angle_beta   90.00
_cell.angle_gamma   90.00
#
_symmetry.space_group_name_H-M   'P 1'
#
loop_
_entity.id
_entity.type
_entity.pdbx_description
1 polymer ?
#
loop_
_entity_poly.entity_id
_entity_poly.type
_entity_poly.pdbx_seq_one_letter_code
_entity_poly.pdbx_strand_id
1 'polypeptide(L)'
;AARCLKAHQRPGDQALFGIIQGGEYKDLREQSAKELVSLDFPGYAIGGLSVGEPKPVMYDMVEHTEQFMPKDKPRYLMGVGSPDALIECSIRGMDMFDCVLPTRIARNGTWRTSNGRLVVKNAKY
;
A
#
# COMPACT_ATOMS: atom_id res chain seq x y z
N ALA A 1 -3.64 9.06 15.19
CA ALA A 1 -4.92 8.89 14.50
C ALA A 1 -6.07 9.69 15.13
N ALA A 2 -6.46 9.42 16.39
CA ALA A 2 -7.60 10.09 17.04
C ALA A 2 -7.58 11.63 16.99
N ARG A 3 -6.39 12.24 17.20
CA ARG A 3 -6.22 13.70 17.06
C ARG A 3 -6.52 14.21 15.65
N CYS A 4 -6.12 13.48 14.62
CA CYS A 4 -6.39 13.84 13.22
C CYS A 4 -7.88 13.71 12.90
N LEU A 5 -8.53 12.65 13.40
CA LEU A 5 -9.97 12.45 13.25
C LEU A 5 -10.75 13.59 13.91
N LYS A 6 -10.40 13.98 15.14
CA LYS A 6 -11.00 15.13 15.84
C LYS A 6 -10.75 16.46 15.11
N ALA A 7 -9.59 16.62 14.49
CA ALA A 7 -9.24 17.84 13.77
C ALA A 7 -9.94 17.95 12.40
N HIS A 8 -10.44 16.85 11.83
CA HIS A 8 -11.09 16.86 10.53
C HIS A 8 -12.49 17.46 10.60
N GLN A 9 -12.69 18.62 9.97
CA GLN A 9 -13.95 19.38 10.02
C GLN A 9 -14.82 19.25 8.77
N ARG A 10 -14.38 18.48 7.75
CA ARG A 10 -15.08 18.39 6.45
C ARG A 10 -15.31 16.95 5.97
N PRO A 11 -15.94 16.07 6.77
CA PRO A 11 -16.15 14.67 6.41
C PRO A 11 -17.08 14.47 5.19
N GLY A 12 -17.94 15.44 4.87
CA GLY A 12 -18.79 15.39 3.67
C GLY A 12 -18.06 15.70 2.36
N ASP A 13 -16.92 16.40 2.43
CA ASP A 13 -16.15 16.81 1.25
C ASP A 13 -14.85 16.01 1.07
N GLN A 14 -14.29 15.47 2.16
CA GLN A 14 -12.98 14.84 2.17
C GLN A 14 -12.99 13.58 3.03
N ALA A 15 -12.51 12.48 2.45
CA ALA A 15 -12.26 11.24 3.18
C ALA A 15 -10.93 11.32 3.94
N LEU A 16 -10.91 10.85 5.19
CA LEU A 16 -9.71 10.73 6.00
C LEU A 16 -9.38 9.25 6.20
N PHE A 17 -8.18 8.81 5.84
CA PHE A 17 -7.78 7.41 5.99
C PHE A 17 -6.96 7.19 7.26
N GLY A 18 -7.17 6.07 7.94
CA GLY A 18 -6.28 5.59 9.00
C GLY A 18 -5.08 4.85 8.40
N ILE A 19 -3.88 4.98 8.96
CA ILE A 19 -2.66 4.33 8.43
C ILE A 19 -2.14 3.31 9.45
N ILE A 20 -2.29 2.03 9.13
CA ILE A 20 -1.81 0.90 9.93
C ILE A 20 -0.28 0.83 9.82
N GLN A 21 0.36 0.77 10.98
CA GLN A 21 1.81 0.66 11.15
C GLN A 21 2.17 -0.68 11.81
N GLY A 22 3.47 -0.92 12.03
CA GLY A 22 3.95 -2.15 12.68
C GLY A 22 5.13 -2.82 11.98
N GLY A 23 5.57 -2.30 10.83
CA GLY A 23 6.72 -2.85 10.10
C GLY A 23 6.50 -4.31 9.72
N GLU A 24 7.48 -5.15 10.06
CA GLU A 24 7.50 -6.61 9.84
C GLU A 24 7.00 -7.42 11.06
N TYR A 25 6.39 -6.76 12.05
CA TYR A 25 5.95 -7.39 13.31
C TYR A 25 4.43 -7.59 13.31
N LYS A 26 3.99 -8.85 13.29
CA LYS A 26 2.57 -9.24 13.20
C LYS A 26 1.73 -8.74 14.36
N ASP A 27 2.23 -8.89 15.59
CA ASP A 27 1.59 -8.41 16.82
C ASP A 27 1.36 -6.88 16.78
N LEU A 28 2.37 -6.11 16.34
CA LEU A 28 2.25 -4.66 16.22
C LEU A 28 1.29 -4.24 15.10
N ARG A 29 1.27 -4.98 13.98
CA ARG A 29 0.32 -4.78 12.87
C ARG A 29 -1.12 -5.01 13.33
N GLU A 30 -1.37 -6.13 14.01
CA GLU A 30 -2.67 -6.47 14.56
C GLU A 30 -3.14 -5.42 15.57
N GLN A 31 -2.27 -5.02 16.50
CA GLN A 31 -2.58 -3.97 17.47
C GLN A 31 -2.96 -2.67 16.76
N SER A 32 -2.12 -2.20 15.83
CA SER A 32 -2.36 -0.96 15.10
C SER A 32 -3.65 -1.02 14.27
N ALA A 33 -3.94 -2.16 13.64
CA ALA A 33 -5.16 -2.35 12.87
C ALA A 33 -6.40 -2.27 13.75
N LYS A 34 -6.44 -3.02 14.85
CA LYS A 34 -7.58 -3.05 15.78
C LYS A 34 -7.87 -1.66 16.37
N GLU A 35 -6.82 -0.96 16.82
CA GLU A 35 -6.96 0.39 17.38
C GLU A 35 -7.46 1.42 16.35
N LEU A 36 -7.04 1.31 15.09
CA LEU A 36 -7.51 2.21 14.04
C LEU A 36 -8.93 1.87 13.58
N VAL A 37 -9.26 0.58 13.50
CA VAL A 37 -10.59 0.13 13.10
C VAL A 37 -11.64 0.54 14.13
N SER A 38 -11.32 0.54 15.42
CA SER A 38 -12.23 1.07 16.46
C SER A 38 -12.53 2.56 16.33
N LEU A 39 -11.79 3.31 15.51
CA LEU A 39 -12.03 4.72 15.22
C LEU A 39 -12.85 4.96 13.94
N ASP A 40 -13.24 3.91 13.23
CA ASP A 40 -14.22 3.94 12.12
C ASP A 40 -13.90 4.92 10.97
N PHE A 41 -12.64 4.96 10.50
CA PHE A 41 -12.27 5.74 9.32
C PHE A 41 -13.02 5.27 8.05
N PRO A 42 -13.33 6.16 7.08
CA PRO A 42 -13.93 5.78 5.79
C PRO A 42 -13.02 4.91 4.91
N GLY A 43 -11.74 4.79 5.24
CA GLY A 43 -10.77 3.95 4.53
C GLY A 43 -9.52 3.72 5.36
N TYR A 44 -8.77 2.68 5.01
CA TYR A 44 -7.58 2.28 5.76
C TYR A 44 -6.41 2.02 4.82
N ALA A 45 -5.23 2.45 5.23
CA ALA A 45 -3.99 2.26 4.50
C ALA A 45 -3.01 1.38 5.30
N ILE A 46 -2.15 0.65 4.58
CA ILE A 46 -0.98 -0.02 5.14
C ILE A 46 0.23 0.84 4.81
N GLY A 47 0.86 1.38 5.85
CA GLY A 47 2.12 2.12 5.77
C GLY A 47 3.30 1.33 6.32
N GLY A 48 4.52 1.82 6.09
CA GLY A 48 5.74 1.22 6.64
C GLY A 48 6.10 -0.14 6.03
N LEU A 49 5.62 -0.42 4.82
CA LEU A 49 6.08 -1.49 3.93
C LEU A 49 6.68 -0.86 2.66
N SER A 50 7.38 -1.66 1.87
CA SER A 50 8.19 -1.27 0.72
C SER A 50 9.32 -0.30 1.08
N VAL A 51 9.92 -0.47 2.25
CA VAL A 51 11.03 0.34 2.77
C VAL A 51 12.40 -0.34 2.67
N GLY A 52 12.43 -1.60 2.23
CA GLY A 52 13.66 -2.36 1.98
C GLY A 52 13.53 -3.86 2.25
N GLU A 53 12.40 -4.29 2.78
CA GLU A 53 12.14 -5.69 3.09
C GLU A 53 11.99 -6.56 1.83
N PRO A 54 12.27 -7.87 1.92
CA PRO A 54 12.00 -8.80 0.84
C PRO A 54 10.50 -8.88 0.50
N LYS A 55 10.16 -9.07 -0.79
CA LYS A 55 8.77 -9.21 -1.25
C LYS A 55 7.95 -10.26 -0.49
N PRO A 56 8.47 -11.47 -0.18
CA PRO A 56 7.72 -12.44 0.61
C PRO A 56 7.32 -11.92 1.99
N VAL A 57 8.19 -11.13 2.63
CA VAL A 57 7.90 -10.52 3.94
C VAL A 57 6.81 -9.45 3.78
N MET A 58 6.92 -8.59 2.78
CA MET A 58 5.86 -7.61 2.47
C MET A 58 4.52 -8.30 2.24
N TYR A 59 4.48 -9.38 1.46
CA TYR A 59 3.25 -10.13 1.18
C TYR A 59 2.66 -10.77 2.44
N ASP A 60 3.49 -11.39 3.29
CA ASP A 60 3.06 -11.96 4.57
C ASP A 60 2.50 -10.89 5.50
N MET A 61 3.11 -9.69 5.54
CA MET A 61 2.58 -8.57 6.33
C MET A 61 1.27 -8.02 5.78
N VAL A 62 1.12 -7.89 4.46
CA VAL A 62 -0.15 -7.46 3.84
C VAL A 62 -1.25 -8.47 4.14
N GLU A 63 -0.99 -9.76 3.90
CA GLU A 63 -1.95 -10.85 4.13
C GLU A 63 -2.36 -10.95 5.60
N HIS A 64 -1.42 -10.80 6.54
CA HIS A 64 -1.75 -10.78 7.96
C HIS A 64 -2.56 -9.54 8.35
N THR A 65 -2.18 -8.35 7.87
CA THR A 65 -2.84 -7.09 8.23
C THR A 65 -4.27 -7.01 7.68
N GLU A 66 -4.51 -7.51 6.47
CA GLU A 66 -5.82 -7.45 5.80
C GLU A 66 -6.93 -8.13 6.60
N GLN A 67 -6.59 -9.18 7.36
CA GLN A 67 -7.54 -9.94 8.20
C GLN A 67 -8.26 -9.07 9.22
N PHE A 68 -7.62 -7.96 9.62
CA PHE A 68 -8.13 -7.04 10.62
C PHE A 68 -8.77 -5.78 10.00
N MET A 69 -8.80 -5.66 8.67
CA MET A 69 -9.36 -4.51 7.96
C MET A 69 -10.81 -4.78 7.52
N PRO A 70 -11.74 -3.82 7.68
CA PRO A 70 -13.10 -3.97 7.20
C PRO A 70 -13.14 -4.27 5.69
N LYS A 71 -14.04 -5.18 5.27
CA LYS A 71 -14.18 -5.62 3.87
C LYS A 71 -15.00 -4.67 3.02
N ASP A 72 -15.80 -3.83 3.67
CA ASP A 72 -16.71 -2.85 3.07
C ASP A 72 -16.06 -1.46 2.90
N LYS A 73 -14.75 -1.34 3.19
CA LYS A 73 -14.01 -0.08 3.11
C LYS A 73 -12.74 -0.24 2.27
N PRO A 74 -12.34 0.82 1.54
CA PRO A 74 -11.17 0.79 0.67
C PRO A 74 -9.88 0.58 1.47
N ARG A 75 -9.01 -0.27 0.92
CA ARG A 75 -7.72 -0.67 1.48
C ARG A 75 -6.59 -0.21 0.58
N TYR A 76 -5.73 0.66 1.12
CA TYR A 76 -4.68 1.34 0.36
C TYR A 76 -3.28 0.86 0.77
N LEU A 77 -2.52 0.27 -0.15
CA LEU A 77 -1.13 -0.09 0.08
C LEU A 77 -0.19 1.01 -0.43
N MET A 78 0.48 1.69 0.50
CA MET A 78 1.31 2.86 0.19
C MET A 78 2.68 2.45 -0.40
N GLY A 79 3.11 3.12 -1.47
CA GLY A 79 4.48 3.03 -2.00
C GLY A 79 4.80 1.80 -2.86
N VAL A 80 3.82 0.93 -3.14
CA VAL A 80 4.00 -0.30 -3.93
C VAL A 80 3.59 -0.08 -5.39
N GLY A 81 4.45 -0.46 -6.35
CA GLY A 81 4.15 -0.23 -7.77
C GLY A 81 4.84 -1.10 -8.80
N SER A 82 5.57 -2.15 -8.40
CA SER A 82 6.01 -3.14 -9.38
C SER A 82 4.81 -3.98 -9.84
N PRO A 83 4.63 -4.26 -11.15
CA PRO A 83 3.44 -4.93 -11.66
C PRO A 83 3.07 -6.24 -10.95
N ASP A 84 4.09 -7.05 -10.63
CA ASP A 84 3.92 -8.29 -9.90
C ASP A 84 3.42 -8.07 -8.46
N ALA A 85 3.93 -7.06 -7.77
CA ALA A 85 3.44 -6.69 -6.44
C ALA A 85 2.02 -6.11 -6.46
N LEU A 86 1.65 -5.36 -7.50
CA LEU A 86 0.28 -4.86 -7.65
C LEU A 86 -0.72 -6.02 -7.75
N ILE A 87 -0.41 -7.04 -8.55
CA ILE A 87 -1.25 -8.23 -8.71
C ILE A 87 -1.31 -9.03 -7.40
N GLU A 88 -0.15 -9.36 -6.82
CA GLU A 88 -0.07 -10.15 -5.59
C GLU A 88 -0.80 -9.49 -4.40
N CYS A 89 -0.66 -8.17 -4.25
CA CYS A 89 -1.33 -7.45 -3.16
C CYS A 89 -2.81 -7.21 -3.45
N SER A 90 -3.23 -7.11 -4.71
CA SER A 90 -4.64 -7.04 -5.07
C SER A 90 -5.37 -8.37 -4.77
N ILE A 91 -4.74 -9.51 -5.05
CA ILE A 91 -5.23 -10.83 -4.65
C ILE A 91 -5.37 -10.92 -3.12
N ARG A 92 -4.48 -10.26 -2.38
CA ARG A 92 -4.51 -10.14 -0.91
C ARG A 92 -5.40 -9.00 -0.40
N GLY A 93 -6.34 -8.54 -1.22
CA GLY A 93 -7.43 -7.65 -0.79
C GLY A 93 -7.08 -6.17 -0.71
N MET A 94 -5.99 -5.71 -1.34
CA MET A 94 -5.70 -4.27 -1.48
C MET A 94 -6.37 -3.68 -2.74
N ASP A 95 -6.95 -2.50 -2.60
CA ASP A 95 -7.75 -1.83 -3.63
C ASP A 95 -7.04 -0.66 -4.29
N MET A 96 -6.17 0.03 -3.54
CA MET A 96 -5.50 1.25 -3.97
C MET A 96 -3.99 1.12 -3.81
N PHE A 97 -3.25 1.77 -4.71
CA PHE A 97 -1.78 1.77 -4.73
C PHE A 97 -1.25 3.11 -5.22
N ASP A 98 -0.06 3.49 -4.78
CA ASP A 98 0.72 4.58 -5.35
C ASP A 98 2.19 4.19 -5.41
N CYS A 99 2.91 4.66 -6.43
CA CYS A 99 4.35 4.48 -6.48
C CYS A 99 5.00 5.41 -7.50
N VAL A 100 6.19 5.89 -7.16
CA VAL A 100 7.04 6.65 -8.10
C VAL A 100 7.74 5.76 -9.13
N LEU A 101 7.67 4.42 -8.99
CA LEU A 101 8.42 3.48 -9.84
C LEU A 101 8.22 3.75 -11.34
N PRO A 102 6.99 3.88 -11.87
CA PRO A 102 6.78 4.05 -13.31
C PRO A 102 7.47 5.31 -13.86
N THR A 103 7.32 6.45 -13.16
CA THR A 103 7.94 7.70 -13.60
C THR A 103 9.47 7.67 -13.44
N ARG A 104 9.98 7.06 -12.37
CA ARG A 104 11.42 6.94 -12.10
C ARG A 104 12.13 6.08 -13.15
N ILE A 105 11.59 4.92 -13.50
CA ILE A 105 12.24 4.02 -14.48
C ILE A 105 12.18 4.60 -15.89
N ALA A 106 11.10 5.29 -16.25
CA ALA A 106 10.95 5.93 -17.55
C ALA A 106 12.02 7.01 -17.78
N ARG A 107 12.27 7.89 -16.79
CA ARG A 107 13.36 8.90 -16.85
C ARG A 107 14.74 8.27 -17.03
N ASN A 108 14.94 7.05 -16.51
CA ASN A 108 16.17 6.29 -16.65
C ASN A 108 16.23 5.40 -17.91
N GLY A 109 15.26 5.53 -18.82
CA GLY A 109 15.23 4.79 -20.09
C GLY A 109 14.83 3.31 -19.94
N THR A 110 14.16 2.93 -18.85
CA THR A 110 13.63 1.58 -18.64
C THR A 110 12.10 1.60 -18.71
N TRP A 111 11.53 0.72 -19.51
CA TRP A 111 10.10 0.58 -19.76
C TRP A 111 9.64 -0.81 -19.29
N ARG A 112 8.39 -0.90 -18.80
CA ARG A 112 7.73 -2.17 -18.47
C ARG A 112 6.68 -2.44 -19.54
N THR A 113 6.77 -3.61 -20.15
CA THR A 113 5.84 -4.09 -21.19
C THR A 113 5.20 -5.40 -20.71
N SER A 114 4.18 -5.88 -21.42
CA SER A 114 3.63 -7.23 -21.20
C SER A 114 4.68 -8.34 -21.37
N ASN A 115 5.73 -8.10 -22.16
CA ASN A 115 6.86 -9.02 -22.37
C ASN A 115 8.03 -8.77 -21.39
N GLY A 116 7.82 -7.97 -20.34
CA GLY A 116 8.82 -7.70 -19.32
C GLY A 116 9.56 -6.38 -19.49
N ARG A 117 10.79 -6.33 -18.95
CA ARG A 117 11.61 -5.11 -18.87
C ARG A 117 12.31 -4.82 -20.19
N LEU A 118 12.12 -3.61 -20.68
CA LEU A 118 12.77 -3.06 -21.86
C LEU A 118 13.71 -1.91 -21.44
N VAL A 119 14.93 -1.87 -21.96
CA VAL A 119 15.84 -0.72 -21.78
C VAL A 119 16.05 -0.09 -23.15
N VAL A 120 15.38 1.03 -23.40
CA VAL A 120 15.33 1.68 -24.73
C VAL A 120 16.65 2.34 -25.13
N LYS A 121 17.59 2.45 -24.18
CA LYS A 121 18.95 2.96 -24.43
C LYS A 121 19.92 1.88 -24.92
N ASN A 122 19.51 0.61 -24.99
CA ASN A 122 20.38 -0.46 -25.47
C ASN A 122 20.58 -0.32 -26.99
N ALA A 123 21.81 -0.51 -27.47
CA ALA A 123 22.19 -0.36 -28.88
C ALA A 123 21.42 -1.25 -29.89
N LYS A 124 20.68 -2.24 -29.40
CA LYS A 124 19.83 -3.12 -30.23
C LYS A 124 18.48 -2.49 -30.61
N TYR A 125 18.18 -1.29 -30.11
CA TYR A 125 16.96 -0.54 -30.37
C TYR A 125 17.28 0.78 -31.06
#